data_AF-K8EP66-F1
#
_entry.id   AF-K8EP66-F1
#
_cell.length_a   1.000
_cell.length_b   1.000
_cell.length_c   1.000
_cell.angle_alpha   90.00
_cell.angle_beta   90.00
_cell.angle_gamma   90.00
#
_symmetry.space_group_name_H-M   'P 1'
#
loop_
_entity.id
_entity.type
_entity.pdbx_description
1 polymer ?
#
loop_
_entity_poly.entity_id
_entity_poly.type
_entity_poly.pdbx_seq_one_letter_code
_entity_poly.pdbx_strand_id
1 'polypeptide(L)'
;MLGESLKDETPLLDVATAIESAVFHNVSEVQYKSKIRFLCANFKRNESVQKDVLSGRIQPYDVLQMHDEEFMTDEMKTKVEQMRVKMDKRKERAVFADGIESESYTCPECKGRKTKFIHLSDARDVRKAETWGNADAESKVLVVCMECKNEWVCSIL
;
A
#
# COMPACT_ATOMS: atom_id res chain seq x y z
N MET A 1 25.29 -18.75 -28.44
CA MET A 1 26.18 -17.76 -27.78
C MET A 1 26.14 -17.96 -26.27
N LEU A 2 26.74 -19.06 -25.77
CA LEU A 2 26.99 -19.30 -24.34
C LEU A 2 28.49 -19.47 -24.05
N GLY A 3 29.32 -19.58 -25.08
CA GLY A 3 30.74 -19.90 -24.97
C GLY A 3 31.63 -18.75 -24.47
N GLU A 4 31.20 -17.50 -24.62
CA GLU A 4 31.95 -16.34 -24.14
C GLU A 4 31.71 -16.07 -22.65
N SER A 5 30.56 -16.48 -22.11
CA SER A 5 30.23 -16.30 -20.69
C SER A 5 30.92 -17.31 -19.77
N LEU A 6 31.32 -18.48 -20.28
CA LEU A 6 32.03 -19.52 -19.54
C LEU A 6 33.49 -19.17 -19.19
N LYS A 7 34.01 -18.05 -19.70
CA LYS A 7 35.37 -17.55 -19.48
C LYS A 7 35.38 -16.18 -18.78
N ASP A 8 34.34 -15.86 -18.02
CA ASP A 8 34.35 -14.64 -17.22
C ASP A 8 35.26 -14.85 -16.00
N GLU A 9 36.42 -14.20 -15.98
CA GLU A 9 37.34 -14.18 -14.82
C GLU A 9 36.76 -13.36 -13.65
N THR A 10 35.63 -12.68 -13.88
CA THR A 10 34.92 -11.88 -12.88
C THR A 10 34.05 -12.80 -12.01
N PRO A 11 33.95 -12.58 -10.68
CA PRO A 11 33.06 -13.35 -9.78
C PRO A 11 31.56 -13.23 -10.12
N LEU A 12 31.20 -12.54 -11.20
CA LEU A 12 29.83 -12.28 -11.61
C LEU A 12 29.07 -13.57 -11.93
N LEU A 13 29.69 -14.47 -12.71
CA LEU A 13 29.03 -15.73 -13.07
C LEU A 13 28.85 -16.62 -11.84
N ASP A 14 29.89 -16.73 -11.01
CA ASP A 14 29.85 -17.54 -9.78
C ASP A 14 28.75 -17.06 -8.82
N VAL A 15 28.64 -15.75 -8.62
CA VAL A 15 27.61 -15.14 -7.80
C VAL A 15 26.22 -15.35 -8.41
N ALA A 16 26.08 -15.19 -9.73
CA ALA A 16 24.81 -15.43 -10.43
C ALA A 16 24.37 -16.89 -10.29
N THR A 17 25.29 -17.85 -10.46
CA THR A 17 25.03 -19.29 -10.27
C THR A 17 24.69 -19.60 -8.82
N ALA A 18 25.34 -18.96 -7.84
CA ALA A 18 25.02 -19.13 -6.44
C ALA A 18 23.60 -18.64 -6.10
N ILE A 19 23.20 -17.48 -6.65
CA ILE A 19 21.83 -16.96 -6.49
C ILE A 19 20.82 -17.89 -7.16
N GLU A 20 21.08 -18.32 -8.41
CA GLU A 20 20.18 -19.24 -9.12
C GLU A 20 20.02 -20.56 -8.36
N SER A 21 21.12 -21.13 -7.88
CA SER A 21 21.10 -22.34 -7.06
C SER A 21 20.30 -22.13 -5.78
N ALA A 22 20.48 -20.99 -5.08
CA ALA A 22 19.68 -20.67 -3.91
C ALA A 22 18.18 -20.61 -4.24
N VAL A 23 17.80 -19.98 -5.36
CA VAL A 23 16.39 -19.93 -5.80
C VAL A 23 15.87 -21.32 -6.13
N PHE A 24 16.64 -22.13 -6.85
CA PHE A 24 16.24 -23.48 -7.23
C PHE A 24 15.95 -24.39 -6.03
N HIS A 25 16.74 -24.29 -4.95
CA HIS A 25 16.58 -25.13 -3.77
C HIS A 25 15.52 -24.61 -2.77
N ASN A 26 15.28 -23.30 -2.72
CA ASN A 26 14.46 -22.69 -1.66
C ASN A 26 13.10 -22.18 -2.15
N VAL A 27 12.86 -22.13 -3.46
CA VAL A 27 11.61 -21.63 -4.03
C VAL A 27 10.90 -22.77 -4.75
N SER A 28 9.58 -22.84 -4.60
CA SER A 28 8.78 -23.85 -5.31
C SER A 28 8.94 -23.73 -6.82
N GLU A 29 8.86 -24.84 -7.53
CA GLU A 29 8.99 -24.91 -8.99
C GLU A 29 8.05 -23.92 -9.71
N VAL A 30 6.82 -23.78 -9.21
CA VAL A 30 5.80 -22.87 -9.75
C VAL A 30 6.21 -21.40 -9.60
N GLN A 31 6.94 -21.05 -8.55
CA GLN A 31 7.37 -19.69 -8.26
C GLN A 31 8.78 -19.36 -8.79
N TYR A 32 9.58 -20.37 -9.16
CA TYR A 32 10.96 -20.23 -9.64
C TYR A 32 11.10 -19.13 -10.71
N LYS A 33 10.37 -19.27 -11.84
CA LYS A 33 10.42 -18.30 -12.95
C LYS A 33 9.94 -16.91 -12.57
N SER A 34 9.04 -16.80 -11.60
CA SER A 34 8.58 -15.51 -11.08
C SER A 34 9.69 -14.85 -10.28
N LYS A 35 10.33 -15.59 -9.36
CA LYS A 35 11.40 -15.07 -8.51
C LYS A 35 12.64 -14.67 -9.33
N ILE A 36 13.05 -15.46 -10.32
CA ILE A 36 14.17 -15.09 -11.21
C ILE A 36 13.88 -13.78 -11.94
N ARG A 37 12.68 -13.64 -12.55
CA ARG A 37 12.30 -12.38 -13.21
C ARG A 37 12.27 -11.19 -12.25
N PHE A 38 11.75 -11.39 -11.04
CA PHE A 38 11.75 -10.39 -9.98
C PHE A 38 13.18 -9.92 -9.65
N LEU A 39 14.10 -10.86 -9.40
CA LEU A 39 15.49 -10.55 -9.10
C LEU A 39 16.18 -9.84 -10.26
N CYS A 40 16.07 -10.35 -11.49
CA CYS A 40 16.66 -9.70 -12.67
C CYS A 40 16.14 -8.27 -12.88
N ALA A 41 14.86 -8.01 -12.62
CA ALA A 41 14.28 -6.68 -12.74
C ALA A 41 14.72 -5.75 -11.59
N ASN A 42 14.91 -6.28 -10.38
CA ASN A 42 15.28 -5.50 -9.20
C ASN A 42 16.78 -5.17 -9.16
N PHE A 43 17.64 -6.12 -9.48
CA PHE A 43 19.08 -5.86 -9.57
C PHE A 43 19.38 -4.71 -10.53
N LYS A 44 18.72 -4.66 -11.69
CA LYS A 44 18.86 -3.56 -12.66
C LYS A 44 18.48 -2.17 -12.12
N ARG A 45 17.66 -2.08 -11.07
CA ARG A 45 17.19 -0.80 -10.51
C ARG A 45 18.20 -0.16 -9.57
N ASN A 46 19.06 -0.94 -8.92
CA ASN A 46 20.00 -0.45 -7.91
C ASN A 46 21.37 -1.11 -8.04
N GLU A 47 22.32 -0.36 -8.62
CA GLU A 47 23.71 -0.80 -8.80
C GLU A 47 24.45 -0.99 -7.46
N SER A 48 24.07 -0.27 -6.40
CA SER A 48 24.68 -0.45 -5.09
C SER A 48 24.44 -1.85 -4.54
N VAL A 49 23.21 -2.36 -4.70
CA VAL A 49 22.87 -3.73 -4.29
C VAL A 49 23.64 -4.77 -5.11
N GLN A 50 23.86 -4.52 -6.42
CA GLN A 50 24.71 -5.40 -7.23
C GLN A 50 26.14 -5.44 -6.67
N LYS A 51 26.72 -4.28 -6.32
CA LYS A 51 28.07 -4.18 -5.74
C LYS A 51 28.17 -4.85 -4.38
N ASP A 52 27.16 -4.70 -3.53
CA ASP A 52 27.12 -5.32 -2.20
C ASP A 52 27.01 -6.85 -2.31
N VAL A 53 26.25 -7.37 -3.28
CA VAL A 53 26.18 -8.81 -3.56
C VAL A 53 27.49 -9.33 -4.16
N LEU A 54 28.08 -8.62 -5.13
CA LEU A 54 29.36 -9.00 -5.74
C LEU A 54 30.54 -8.97 -4.75
N SER A 55 30.52 -8.06 -3.78
CA SER A 55 31.53 -7.99 -2.72
C SER A 55 31.28 -8.96 -1.57
N GLY A 56 30.17 -9.72 -1.60
CA GLY A 56 29.79 -10.68 -0.57
C GLY A 56 29.25 -10.05 0.71
N ARG A 57 28.95 -8.74 0.73
CA ARG A 57 28.28 -8.09 1.86
C ARG A 57 26.85 -8.60 2.03
N ILE A 58 26.17 -8.87 0.92
CA ILE A 58 24.85 -9.52 0.90
C ILE A 58 25.05 -10.93 0.36
N GLN A 59 24.65 -11.94 1.14
CA GLN A 59 24.80 -13.33 0.69
C GLN A 59 23.72 -13.69 -0.33
N PRO A 60 24.00 -14.62 -1.27
CA PRO A 60 23.03 -15.07 -2.26
C PRO A 60 21.68 -15.52 -1.67
N TYR A 61 21.71 -16.12 -0.47
CA TYR A 61 20.50 -16.52 0.25
C TYR A 61 19.69 -15.33 0.76
N ASP A 62 20.35 -14.27 1.25
CA ASP A 62 19.69 -13.08 1.79
C ASP A 62 18.91 -12.34 0.70
N VAL A 63 19.44 -12.34 -0.53
CA VAL A 63 18.78 -11.80 -1.73
C VAL A 63 17.39 -12.42 -1.96
N LEU A 64 17.17 -13.69 -1.57
CA LEU A 64 15.87 -14.32 -1.70
C LEU A 64 14.85 -13.76 -0.71
N GLN A 65 15.29 -13.34 0.47
CA GLN A 65 14.43 -12.78 1.51
C GLN A 65 14.16 -11.29 1.30
N MET A 66 14.97 -10.61 0.51
CA MET A 66 14.79 -9.19 0.23
C MET A 66 13.44 -8.88 -0.45
N HIS A 67 12.80 -7.82 0.04
CA HIS A 67 11.58 -7.24 -0.52
C HIS A 67 11.88 -6.17 -1.57
N ASP A 68 10.89 -5.84 -2.42
CA ASP A 68 11.05 -4.88 -3.53
C ASP A 68 11.54 -3.50 -3.04
N GLU A 69 11.12 -3.08 -1.85
CA GLU A 69 11.54 -1.83 -1.21
C GLU A 69 13.04 -1.80 -0.90
N GLU A 70 13.65 -2.93 -0.56
CA GLU A 70 15.07 -3.00 -0.24
C GLU A 70 15.95 -2.87 -1.48
N PHE A 71 15.44 -3.26 -2.65
CA PHE A 71 16.08 -3.04 -3.95
C PHE A 71 15.87 -1.62 -4.50
N MET A 72 15.02 -0.80 -3.89
CA MET A 72 14.83 0.58 -4.33
C MET A 72 16.07 1.44 -4.02
N THR A 73 16.35 2.41 -4.90
CA THR A 73 17.32 3.46 -4.60
C THR A 73 16.79 4.37 -3.48
N ASP A 74 17.68 5.04 -2.75
CA ASP A 74 17.29 5.91 -1.64
C ASP A 74 16.36 7.05 -2.08
N GLU A 75 16.57 7.57 -3.30
CA GLU A 75 15.67 8.55 -3.90
C GLU A 75 14.25 7.99 -4.11
N MET A 76 14.15 6.75 -4.58
CA MET A 76 12.87 6.11 -4.83
C MET A 76 12.16 5.76 -3.52
N LYS A 77 12.89 5.25 -2.52
CA LYS A 77 12.36 5.04 -1.16
C LYS A 77 11.76 6.33 -0.60
N THR A 78 12.48 7.44 -0.73
CA THR A 78 12.02 8.76 -0.29
C THR A 78 10.73 9.18 -1.00
N LYS A 79 10.64 8.98 -2.33
CA LYS A 79 9.44 9.31 -3.12
C LYS A 79 8.25 8.42 -2.75
N VAL A 80 8.47 7.11 -2.57
CA VAL A 80 7.42 6.16 -2.15
C VAL A 80 6.89 6.55 -0.78
N GLU A 81 7.76 6.90 0.16
CA GLU A 81 7.36 7.34 1.49
C GLU A 81 6.56 8.65 1.45
N GLN A 82 7.01 9.63 0.65
CA GLN A 82 6.25 10.86 0.44
C GLN A 82 4.87 10.60 -0.17
N MET A 83 4.75 9.63 -1.08
CA MET A 83 3.46 9.23 -1.65
C MET A 83 2.57 8.54 -0.61
N ARG A 84 3.11 7.63 0.22
CA ARG A 84 2.39 6.98 1.32
C ARG A 84 1.79 8.01 2.27
N VAL A 85 2.62 8.93 2.77
CA VAL A 85 2.19 10.03 3.65
C VAL A 85 1.11 10.90 2.99
N LYS A 86 1.23 11.20 1.68
CA LYS A 86 0.21 11.96 0.95
C LYS A 86 -1.11 11.19 0.83
N MET A 87 -1.06 9.89 0.60
CA MET A 87 -2.25 9.04 0.47
C MET A 87 -2.97 8.87 1.81
N ASP A 88 -2.24 8.67 2.90
CA ASP A 88 -2.85 8.52 4.23
C ASP A 88 -3.52 9.82 4.68
N LYS A 89 -2.84 10.96 4.51
CA LYS A 89 -3.45 12.28 4.70
C LYS A 89 -4.66 12.54 3.79
N ARG A 90 -4.76 11.87 2.64
CA ARG A 90 -5.92 12.00 1.73
C ARG A 90 -7.08 11.12 2.20
N LYS A 91 -6.81 9.90 2.68
CA LYS A 91 -7.83 9.01 3.24
C LYS A 91 -8.51 9.63 4.46
N GLU A 92 -7.73 10.23 5.37
CA GLU A 92 -8.25 10.98 6.53
C GLU A 92 -9.16 12.15 6.11
N ARG A 93 -8.91 12.75 4.95
CA ARG A 93 -9.71 13.89 4.43
C ARG A 93 -10.92 13.47 3.60
N ALA A 94 -10.86 12.33 2.92
CA ALA A 94 -11.88 11.92 1.96
C ALA A 94 -13.22 11.53 2.61
N VAL A 95 -13.20 11.10 3.87
CA VAL A 95 -14.44 10.74 4.59
C VAL A 95 -15.33 11.98 4.83
N PHE A 96 -14.83 13.22 4.72
CA PHE A 96 -15.59 14.44 5.08
C PHE A 96 -15.59 15.56 4.02
N ALA A 97 -15.03 15.31 2.83
CA ALA A 97 -14.99 16.31 1.77
C ALA A 97 -16.40 16.68 1.26
N ASP A 98 -17.31 15.70 1.20
CA ASP A 98 -18.70 15.86 0.73
C ASP A 98 -19.73 15.99 1.87
N GLY A 99 -19.27 16.16 3.12
CA GLY A 99 -20.15 16.32 4.28
C GLY A 99 -20.82 17.69 4.35
N ILE A 100 -22.10 17.70 4.73
CA ILE A 100 -22.88 18.93 4.91
C ILE A 100 -22.52 19.53 6.27
N GLU A 101 -22.10 20.81 6.29
CA GLU A 101 -21.87 21.56 7.53
C GLU A 101 -23.19 21.81 8.26
N SER A 102 -23.20 21.54 9.57
CA SER A 102 -24.39 21.67 10.40
C SER A 102 -24.02 22.04 11.83
N GLU A 103 -24.90 22.83 12.45
CA GLU A 103 -24.88 23.14 13.89
C GLU A 103 -25.95 22.37 14.67
N SER A 104 -26.71 21.49 13.99
CA SER A 104 -27.82 20.73 14.57
C SER A 104 -27.34 19.62 15.53
N TYR A 105 -26.07 19.24 15.47
CA TYR A 105 -25.50 18.19 16.30
C TYR A 105 -24.50 18.77 17.31
N THR A 106 -24.52 18.24 18.54
CA THR A 106 -23.57 18.61 19.59
C THR A 106 -22.60 17.47 19.83
N CYS A 107 -21.30 17.74 19.76
CA CYS A 107 -20.27 16.73 20.00
C CYS A 107 -20.38 16.15 21.42
N PRO A 108 -20.41 14.81 21.58
CA PRO A 108 -20.49 14.20 22.91
C PRO A 108 -19.24 14.44 23.75
N GLU A 109 -18.07 14.60 23.13
CA GLU A 109 -16.79 14.81 23.80
C GLU A 109 -16.52 16.27 24.16
N CYS A 110 -16.36 17.16 23.16
CA CYS A 110 -15.96 18.55 23.40
C CYS A 110 -17.15 19.52 23.59
N LYS A 111 -18.39 19.05 23.42
CA LYS A 111 -19.62 19.87 23.43
C LYS A 111 -19.69 20.98 22.38
N GLY A 112 -18.76 21.00 21.41
CA GLY A 112 -18.80 21.89 20.25
C GLY A 112 -19.96 21.57 19.31
N ARG A 113 -20.48 22.59 18.62
CA ARG A 113 -21.59 22.47 17.65
C ARG A 113 -21.15 22.52 16.19
N LYS A 114 -19.90 22.87 15.90
CA LYS A 114 -19.37 22.87 14.53
C LYS A 114 -19.20 21.43 14.06
N THR A 115 -20.16 20.93 13.30
CA THR A 115 -20.17 19.53 12.83
C THR A 115 -20.32 19.44 11.31
N LYS A 116 -19.87 18.32 10.74
CA LYS A 116 -20.20 17.88 9.38
C LYS A 116 -20.90 16.55 9.46
N PHE A 117 -21.93 16.33 8.66
CA PHE A 117 -22.59 15.03 8.59
C PHE A 117 -22.74 14.52 7.16
N ILE A 118 -22.80 13.20 7.03
CA ILE A 118 -23.06 12.48 5.78
C ILE A 118 -24.16 11.46 6.05
N HIS A 119 -25.13 11.37 5.14
CA HIS A 119 -26.14 10.33 5.19
C HIS A 119 -25.52 8.96 4.93
N LEU A 120 -25.66 8.07 5.92
CA LEU A 120 -25.35 6.65 5.81
C LEU A 120 -26.57 5.96 5.20
N SER A 121 -26.83 6.21 3.91
CA SER A 121 -27.60 5.25 3.14
C SER A 121 -26.64 4.14 2.74
N ASP A 122 -26.97 2.88 3.06
CA ASP A 122 -26.16 1.75 2.63
C ASP A 122 -25.85 1.91 1.14
N ALA A 123 -24.56 2.01 0.85
CA ALA A 123 -24.03 2.50 -0.42
C ALA A 123 -24.45 1.61 -1.60
N ARG A 124 -25.66 1.84 -2.13
CA ARG A 124 -26.10 1.38 -3.47
C ARG A 124 -27.46 1.90 -3.93
N ASP A 125 -28.35 2.37 -3.05
CA ASP A 125 -29.79 2.51 -3.41
C ASP A 125 -30.39 3.92 -3.32
N VAL A 126 -29.61 4.97 -3.60
CA VAL A 126 -30.16 6.35 -3.74
C VAL A 126 -31.19 6.45 -4.89
N ARG A 127 -31.22 5.50 -5.85
CA ARG A 127 -32.23 5.48 -6.94
C ARG A 127 -33.40 4.51 -6.74
N LYS A 128 -33.36 3.59 -5.75
CA LYS A 128 -34.41 2.57 -5.59
C LYS A 128 -35.27 2.71 -4.34
N ALA A 129 -34.82 3.49 -3.35
CA ALA A 129 -35.62 3.79 -2.17
C ALA A 129 -36.92 4.55 -2.52
N GLU A 130 -36.99 5.22 -3.68
CA GLU A 130 -38.21 5.88 -4.14
C GLU A 130 -39.21 4.93 -4.83
N THR A 131 -38.84 3.67 -5.10
CA THR A 131 -39.70 2.79 -5.91
C THR A 131 -40.23 1.56 -5.17
N TRP A 132 -39.43 0.77 -4.44
CA TRP A 132 -39.91 -0.54 -3.94
C TRP A 132 -39.09 -1.15 -2.77
N GLY A 133 -38.91 -0.46 -1.63
CA GLY A 133 -38.21 -1.13 -0.51
C GLY A 133 -38.19 -0.40 0.82
N ASN A 134 -39.01 -0.89 1.75
CA ASN A 134 -38.96 -0.71 3.21
C ASN A 134 -38.99 0.74 3.73
N ALA A 135 -40.21 1.25 3.93
CA ALA A 135 -40.47 2.59 4.50
C ALA A 135 -40.09 2.74 5.99
N ASP A 136 -39.70 1.65 6.67
CA ASP A 136 -39.47 1.63 8.13
C ASP A 136 -37.98 1.60 8.53
N ALA A 137 -37.04 1.78 7.60
CA ALA A 137 -35.62 1.86 7.93
C ALA A 137 -35.25 3.28 8.40
N GLU A 138 -34.96 3.42 9.70
CA GLU A 138 -34.50 4.66 10.31
C GLU A 138 -33.24 5.20 9.58
N SER A 139 -33.32 6.41 9.05
CA SER A 139 -32.23 7.03 8.30
C SER A 139 -31.08 7.38 9.24
N LYS A 140 -29.88 6.87 8.97
CA LYS A 140 -28.69 7.14 9.79
C LYS A 140 -27.78 8.16 9.13
N VAL A 141 -27.09 8.95 9.95
CA VAL A 141 -26.02 9.85 9.55
C VAL A 141 -24.75 9.58 10.34
N LEU A 142 -23.60 9.70 9.67
CA LEU A 142 -22.31 9.84 10.33
C LEU A 142 -22.07 11.32 10.57
N VAL A 143 -21.85 11.70 11.83
CA VAL A 143 -21.58 13.08 12.24
C VAL A 143 -20.15 13.16 12.76
N VAL A 144 -19.44 14.22 12.37
CA VAL A 144 -18.06 14.49 12.80
C VAL A 144 -17.91 15.89 13.32
N CYS A 145 -17.27 15.99 14.48
CA CYS A 145 -16.93 17.27 15.08
C CYS A 145 -15.77 17.91 14.32
N MET A 146 -15.94 19.16 13.88
CA MET A 146 -14.90 19.88 13.18
C MET A 146 -13.77 20.36 14.10
N GLU A 147 -14.02 20.42 15.42
CA GLU A 147 -13.08 20.88 16.44
C GLU A 147 -12.20 19.73 16.97
N CYS A 148 -12.79 18.71 17.59
CA CYS A 148 -12.03 17.59 18.18
C CYS A 148 -11.91 16.35 17.30
N LYS A 149 -12.53 16.35 16.11
CA LYS A 149 -12.54 15.22 15.15
C LYS A 149 -13.21 13.94 15.66
N ASN A 150 -13.95 14.00 16.76
CA ASN A 150 -14.77 12.88 17.20
C ASN A 150 -15.86 12.56 16.16
N GLU A 151 -16.12 11.27 15.96
CA GLU A 151 -17.09 10.75 14.99
C GLU A 151 -18.16 9.90 15.71
N TRP A 152 -19.42 10.06 15.32
CA TRP A 152 -20.51 9.25 15.88
C TRP A 152 -21.66 9.10 14.89
N VAL A 153 -22.42 8.02 15.02
CA VAL A 153 -23.62 7.77 14.20
C VAL A 153 -24.85 8.27 14.95
N CYS A 154 -25.71 9.01 14.26
CA CYS A 154 -26.98 9.49 14.78
C CYS A 154 -28.11 9.03 13.86
N SER A 155 -29.24 8.64 14.44
CA SER A 155 -30.47 8.38 13.69
C SER A 155 -31.24 9.68 13.52
N ILE A 156 -31.72 9.96 12.30
CA ILE A 156 -32.66 11.04 12.01
C ILE A 156 -34.06 10.43 12.03
N LEU A 157 -34.86 10.83 13.02
CA LEU A 157 -36.31 10.59 13.09
C LEU A 157 -37.08 11.70 12.38
#